data_AF-A0A094PQZ9-F1
#
_entry.id   AF-A0A094PQZ9-F1
#
_cell.length_a   1.000
_cell.length_b   1.000
_cell.length_c   1.000
_cell.angle_alpha   90.00
_cell.angle_beta   90.00
_cell.angle_gamma   90.00
#
_symmetry.space_group_name_H-M   'P 1'
#
loop_
_entity.id
_entity.type
_entity.pdbx_description
1 polymer ?
#
loop_
_entity_poly.entity_id
_entity_poly.type
_entity_poly.pdbx_seq_one_letter_code
_entity_poly.pdbx_strand_id
1 'polypeptide(L)'
;MSYFEECLTSGGLLFQEERRALYKYLLEINKDFYVNQANLLLDKGITSRSIANGEATYFLKGRKVNYSARELNSDEIQSEVREINLTRIRKYNIRKLEKFFAQCDVDVISNFPIPGQFPKAESGYGFNTYPFYTLAYYADGRNYIKGIVKKLRTNDNEILTKLRTVI
;
A
#
# COMPACT_ATOMS: atom_id res chain seq x y z
N MET A 1 -18.79 -9.82 10.00
CA MET A 1 -17.66 -9.50 9.10
C MET A 1 -17.50 -8.00 9.11
N SER A 2 -16.31 -7.51 9.46
CA SER A 2 -16.00 -6.08 9.44
C SER A 2 -15.81 -5.59 8.00
N TYR A 3 -15.99 -4.29 7.76
CA TYR A 3 -15.74 -3.71 6.44
C TYR A 3 -14.27 -3.85 6.00
N PHE A 4 -13.33 -3.96 6.94
CA PHE A 4 -11.95 -4.29 6.62
C PHE A 4 -11.80 -5.72 6.05
N GLU A 5 -12.48 -6.72 6.62
CA GLU A 5 -12.49 -8.09 6.09
C GLU A 5 -13.12 -8.15 4.69
N GLU A 6 -14.17 -7.36 4.44
CA GLU A 6 -14.73 -7.18 3.10
C GLU A 6 -13.69 -6.61 2.13
N CYS A 7 -12.92 -5.61 2.54
CA CYS A 7 -11.83 -5.06 1.73
C CYS A 7 -10.74 -6.10 1.41
N LEU A 8 -10.44 -7.03 2.32
CA LEU A 8 -9.46 -8.10 2.09
C LEU A 8 -9.93 -9.13 1.04
N THR A 9 -11.24 -9.27 0.84
CA THR A 9 -11.84 -10.23 -0.13
C THR A 9 -12.24 -9.57 -1.45
N SER A 10 -12.41 -8.25 -1.47
CA SER A 10 -12.92 -7.51 -2.65
C SER A 10 -11.87 -7.31 -3.75
N GLY A 11 -10.57 -7.35 -3.41
CA GLY A 11 -9.49 -7.25 -4.37
C GLY A 11 -9.60 -6.03 -5.29
N GLY A 12 -9.52 -6.28 -6.61
CA GLY A 12 -9.62 -5.25 -7.65
C GLY A 12 -10.98 -4.55 -7.76
N LEU A 13 -12.02 -5.01 -7.06
CA LEU A 13 -13.35 -4.41 -7.09
C LEU A 13 -13.45 -3.13 -6.25
N LEU A 14 -12.51 -2.90 -5.33
CA LEU A 14 -12.51 -1.67 -4.53
C LEU A 14 -12.38 -0.44 -5.43
N PHE A 15 -13.26 0.54 -5.22
CA PHE A 15 -13.17 1.83 -5.88
C PHE A 15 -11.92 2.59 -5.41
N GLN A 16 -11.48 3.57 -6.21
CA GLN A 16 -10.27 4.34 -5.93
C GLN A 16 -10.32 5.06 -4.57
N GLU A 17 -11.51 5.46 -4.12
CA GLU A 17 -11.72 6.12 -2.83
C GLU A 17 -11.62 5.14 -1.66
N GLU A 18 -12.16 3.92 -1.83
CA GLU A 18 -12.04 2.83 -0.86
C GLU A 18 -10.58 2.40 -0.71
N ARG A 19 -9.84 2.24 -1.82
CA ARG A 19 -8.39 1.96 -1.78
C ARG A 19 -7.60 3.06 -1.08
N ARG A 20 -7.98 4.32 -1.28
CA ARG A 20 -7.35 5.47 -0.60
C ARG A 20 -7.67 5.50 0.90
N ALA A 21 -8.91 5.20 1.27
CA ALA A 21 -9.32 5.08 2.67
C ALA A 21 -8.62 3.91 3.35
N LEU A 22 -8.53 2.75 2.67
CA LEU A 22 -7.79 1.57 3.11
C LEU A 22 -6.30 1.90 3.34
N TYR A 23 -5.66 2.63 2.43
CA TYR A 23 -4.30 3.13 2.62
C TYR A 23 -4.15 3.95 3.92
N LYS A 24 -5.07 4.89 4.16
CA LYS A 24 -5.05 5.74 5.37
C LYS A 24 -5.27 4.91 6.63
N TYR A 25 -6.21 3.96 6.59
CA TYR A 25 -6.50 3.05 7.69
C TYR A 25 -5.31 2.15 8.01
N LEU A 26 -4.70 1.51 7.02
CA LEU A 26 -3.51 0.68 7.20
C LEU A 26 -2.35 1.46 7.81
N LEU A 27 -2.12 2.70 7.37
CA LEU A 27 -1.10 3.58 7.93
C LEU A 27 -1.33 3.89 9.42
N GLU A 28 -2.59 4.00 9.84
CA GLU A 28 -2.99 4.22 11.22
C GLU A 28 -2.77 2.97 12.07
N ILE A 29 -3.35 1.83 11.66
CA ILE A 29 -3.37 0.62 12.48
C ILE A 29 -2.04 -0.14 12.50
N ASN A 30 -1.22 -0.02 11.46
CA ASN A 30 0.06 -0.73 11.34
C ASN A 30 1.27 0.17 11.59
N LYS A 31 1.09 1.35 12.20
CA LYS A 31 2.17 2.34 12.36
C LYS A 31 3.44 1.76 13.00
N ASP A 32 3.32 1.12 14.15
CA ASP A 32 4.48 0.56 14.87
C ASP A 32 5.10 -0.61 14.11
N PHE A 33 4.25 -1.43 13.49
CA PHE A 33 4.71 -2.51 12.59
C PHE A 33 5.54 -1.95 11.42
N TYR A 34 5.07 -0.89 10.76
CA TYR A 34 5.79 -0.28 9.65
C TYR A 34 7.10 0.37 10.07
N VAL A 35 7.15 0.97 11.26
CA VAL A 35 8.40 1.49 11.84
C VAL A 35 9.40 0.35 12.07
N ASN A 36 8.95 -0.76 12.63
CA ASN A 36 9.79 -1.95 12.84
C ASN A 36 10.30 -2.52 11.51
N GLN A 37 9.42 -2.63 10.51
CA GLN A 37 9.81 -3.09 9.17
C GLN A 37 10.77 -2.14 8.47
N ALA A 38 10.61 -0.83 8.66
CA ALA A 38 11.52 0.15 8.10
C ALA A 38 12.92 0.01 8.70
N ASN A 39 13.02 -0.19 10.02
CA ASN A 39 14.31 -0.44 10.66
C ASN A 39 14.93 -1.76 10.16
N LEU A 40 14.16 -2.85 10.10
CA LEU A 40 14.64 -4.13 9.58
C LEU A 40 15.17 -4.01 8.15
N LEU A 41 14.45 -3.33 7.26
CA LEU A 41 14.88 -3.12 5.87
C LEU A 41 16.16 -2.28 5.80
N LEU A 42 16.27 -1.22 6.60
CA LEU A 42 17.45 -0.36 6.63
C LEU A 42 18.68 -1.07 7.18
N ASP A 43 18.49 -2.04 8.08
CA ASP A 43 19.59 -2.72 8.77
C ASP A 43 20.01 -4.01 8.04
N LYS A 44 19.06 -4.77 7.50
CA LYS A 44 19.30 -6.06 6.81
C LYS A 44 19.34 -5.96 5.29
N GLY A 45 18.85 -4.87 4.72
CA GLY A 45 18.73 -4.70 3.27
C GLY A 45 17.54 -5.44 2.63
N ILE A 46 16.80 -6.23 3.41
CA ILE A 46 15.63 -6.99 2.94
C ILE A 46 14.63 -7.17 4.09
N THR A 47 13.34 -7.13 3.77
CA THR A 47 12.27 -7.61 4.67
C THR A 47 11.06 -8.07 3.87
N SER A 48 10.18 -8.86 4.47
CA SER A 48 8.92 -9.28 3.85
C SER A 48 7.72 -9.12 4.78
N ARG A 49 6.53 -9.10 4.17
CA ARG A 49 5.23 -9.06 4.85
C ARG A 49 4.22 -9.88 4.06
N SER A 50 3.43 -10.69 4.76
CA SER A 50 2.19 -11.25 4.22
C SER A 50 0.98 -10.40 4.59
N ILE A 51 0.06 -10.20 3.64
CA ILE A 51 -1.23 -9.53 3.84
C ILE A 51 -2.24 -10.04 2.81
N ALA A 52 -3.49 -10.29 3.23
CA ALA A 52 -4.47 -11.02 2.43
C ALA A 52 -3.89 -12.37 1.94
N ASN A 53 -4.04 -12.70 0.66
CA ASN A 53 -3.45 -13.90 0.05
C ASN A 53 -2.10 -13.61 -0.63
N GLY A 54 -1.41 -12.53 -0.26
CA GLY A 54 -0.15 -12.13 -0.89
C GLY A 54 1.01 -11.97 0.07
N GLU A 55 2.21 -12.04 -0.49
CA GLU A 55 3.48 -11.71 0.17
C GLU A 55 4.17 -10.59 -0.61
N ALA A 56 4.57 -9.54 0.09
CA ALA A 56 5.45 -8.49 -0.41
C ALA A 56 6.86 -8.66 0.14
N THR A 57 7.86 -8.62 -0.73
CA THR A 57 9.28 -8.62 -0.36
C THR A 57 9.91 -7.32 -0.80
N TYR A 58 10.60 -6.66 0.12
CA TYR A 58 11.20 -5.36 -0.05
C TYR A 58 12.72 -5.49 -0.07
N PHE A 59 13.39 -4.87 -1.04
CA PHE A 59 14.84 -4.91 -1.15
C PHE A 59 15.40 -3.49 -1.15
N LEU A 60 16.47 -3.29 -0.39
CA LEU A 60 17.25 -2.07 -0.35
C LEU A 60 18.62 -2.32 -0.99
N LYS A 61 18.88 -1.67 -2.12
CA LYS A 61 20.19 -1.67 -2.79
C LYS A 61 20.73 -0.23 -2.86
N GLY A 62 21.78 0.04 -2.10
CA GLY A 62 22.30 1.39 -1.93
C GLY A 62 21.27 2.29 -1.24
N ARG A 63 20.65 3.20 -2.00
CA ARG A 63 19.56 4.07 -1.51
C ARG A 63 18.22 3.79 -2.20
N LYS A 64 18.16 2.81 -3.09
CA LYS A 64 16.95 2.47 -3.83
C LYS A 64 16.24 1.34 -3.11
N VAL A 65 14.96 1.55 -2.81
CA VAL A 65 14.06 0.50 -2.32
C VAL A 65 13.12 0.13 -3.45
N ASN A 66 12.99 -1.15 -3.73
CA ASN A 66 11.94 -1.70 -4.58
C ASN A 66 11.15 -2.76 -3.81
N TYR A 67 10.02 -3.20 -4.36
CA TYR A 67 9.32 -4.37 -3.85
C TYR A 67 8.89 -5.31 -4.97
N SER A 68 8.83 -6.59 -4.64
CA SER A 68 8.15 -7.61 -5.41
C SER A 68 6.94 -8.11 -4.63
N ALA A 69 5.96 -8.65 -5.34
CA ALA A 69 4.79 -9.28 -4.74
C ALA A 69 4.51 -10.64 -5.39
N ARG A 70 4.00 -11.58 -4.61
CA ARG A 70 3.51 -12.87 -5.11
C ARG A 70 2.27 -13.29 -4.35
N GLU A 71 1.49 -14.17 -4.96
CA GLU A 71 0.43 -14.89 -4.26
C GLU A 71 1.04 -15.94 -3.32
N LEU A 72 0.42 -16.17 -2.17
CA LEU A 72 0.85 -17.22 -1.25
C LEU A 72 0.78 -18.58 -1.96
N ASN A 73 1.83 -19.38 -1.79
CA ASN A 73 1.99 -20.68 -2.43
C ASN A 73 2.09 -20.64 -3.98
N SER A 74 2.35 -19.47 -4.57
CA SER A 74 2.67 -19.33 -5.99
C SER A 74 4.17 -19.07 -6.20
N ASP A 75 4.70 -19.65 -7.28
CA ASP A 75 6.05 -19.38 -7.77
C ASP A 75 6.09 -18.13 -8.68
N GLU A 76 4.94 -17.59 -9.07
CA GLU A 76 4.86 -16.39 -9.92
C GLU A 76 5.14 -15.12 -9.09
N ILE A 77 6.23 -14.43 -9.43
CA ILE A 77 6.68 -13.22 -8.74
C ILE A 77 6.51 -12.01 -9.65
N GLN A 78 5.72 -11.05 -9.19
CA GLN A 78 5.64 -9.72 -9.77
C GLN A 78 6.78 -8.87 -9.22
N SER A 79 7.80 -8.66 -10.05
CA SER A 79 9.04 -8.01 -9.64
C SER A 79 9.04 -6.50 -9.90
N GLU A 80 9.74 -5.75 -9.05
CA GLU A 80 10.01 -4.32 -9.20
C GLU A 80 8.78 -3.42 -9.45
N VAL A 81 7.67 -3.76 -8.81
CA VAL A 81 6.37 -3.11 -9.07
C VAL A 81 6.40 -1.60 -8.74
N ARG A 82 7.05 -1.22 -7.64
CA ARG A 82 7.30 0.18 -7.27
C ARG A 82 8.70 0.35 -6.74
N GLU A 83 9.22 1.56 -6.92
CA GLU A 83 10.49 1.99 -6.35
C GLU A 83 10.41 3.36 -5.66
N ILE A 84 11.26 3.53 -4.66
CA ILE A 84 11.53 4.84 -4.05
C ILE A 84 13.03 5.00 -3.77
N ASN A 85 13.49 6.24 -3.83
CA ASN A 85 14.85 6.61 -3.41
C ASN A 85 14.85 7.16 -1.97
N LEU A 86 15.75 6.63 -1.15
CA LEU A 86 16.00 7.09 0.20
C LEU A 86 17.03 8.25 0.21
N THR A 87 16.95 9.04 1.27
CA THR A 87 17.91 10.12 1.56
C THR A 87 19.00 9.62 2.50
N ARG A 88 19.90 10.50 2.94
CA ARG A 88 20.87 10.20 4.00
C ARG A 88 20.27 10.29 5.42
N ILE A 89 19.04 10.80 5.56
CA ILE A 89 18.43 11.09 6.86
C ILE A 89 17.52 9.93 7.28
N ARG A 90 17.96 9.13 8.27
CA ARG A 90 17.24 7.92 8.72
C ARG A 90 15.80 8.21 9.15
N LYS A 91 15.56 9.22 9.98
CA LYS A 91 14.21 9.58 10.46
C LYS A 91 13.26 9.93 9.32
N TYR A 92 13.76 10.60 8.27
CA TYR A 92 12.97 10.89 7.08
C TYR A 92 12.68 9.63 6.27
N ASN A 93 13.69 8.76 6.12
CA ASN A 93 13.54 7.49 5.42
C ASN A 93 12.51 6.57 6.09
N ILE A 94 12.49 6.47 7.43
CA ILE A 94 11.49 5.67 8.16
C ILE A 94 10.07 6.14 7.81
N ARG A 95 9.78 7.44 7.93
CA ARG A 95 8.47 8.00 7.55
C ARG A 95 8.12 7.80 6.08
N LYS A 96 9.12 7.79 5.20
CA LYS A 96 8.94 7.53 3.77
C LYS A 96 8.62 6.05 3.52
N LEU A 97 9.28 5.15 4.22
CA LEU A 97 9.08 3.70 4.18
C LEU A 97 7.70 3.32 4.73
N GLU A 98 7.23 3.92 5.83
CA GLU A 98 5.87 3.69 6.36
C GLU A 98 4.80 3.89 5.27
N LYS A 99 4.88 5.02 4.56
CA LYS A 99 3.95 5.35 3.48
C LYS A 99 4.10 4.43 2.26
N PHE A 100 5.32 4.00 1.99
CA PHE A 100 5.63 3.07 0.91
C PHE A 100 5.02 1.69 1.19
N PHE A 101 5.25 1.13 2.39
CA PHE A 101 4.69 -0.15 2.81
C PHE A 101 3.17 -0.13 2.82
N ALA A 102 2.54 0.91 3.37
CA ALA A 102 1.08 1.03 3.34
C ALA A 102 0.51 1.11 1.92
N GLN A 103 1.24 1.71 0.97
CA GLN A 103 0.83 1.69 -0.44
C GLN A 103 0.94 0.28 -1.02
N CYS A 104 2.07 -0.38 -0.81
CA CYS A 104 2.32 -1.73 -1.30
C CYS A 104 1.31 -2.73 -0.73
N ASP A 105 0.90 -2.59 0.53
CA ASP A 105 -0.14 -3.41 1.14
C ASP A 105 -1.49 -3.25 0.42
N VAL A 106 -1.88 -2.04 0.02
CA VAL A 106 -3.09 -1.84 -0.79
C VAL A 106 -2.97 -2.48 -2.16
N ASP A 107 -1.79 -2.36 -2.79
CA ASP A 107 -1.55 -3.01 -4.09
C ASP A 107 -1.62 -4.55 -3.93
N VAL A 108 -1.05 -5.13 -2.87
CA VAL A 108 -1.11 -6.56 -2.58
C VAL A 108 -2.56 -7.01 -2.33
N ILE A 109 -3.31 -6.32 -1.48
CA ILE A 109 -4.73 -6.65 -1.23
C ILE A 109 -5.55 -6.61 -2.52
N SER A 110 -5.29 -5.62 -3.38
CA SER A 110 -6.03 -5.47 -4.64
C SER A 110 -5.76 -6.61 -5.63
N ASN A 111 -4.54 -7.16 -5.64
CA ASN A 111 -4.13 -8.18 -6.60
C ASN A 111 -4.21 -9.62 -6.08
N PHE A 112 -4.06 -9.79 -4.76
CA PHE A 112 -4.10 -11.09 -4.08
C PHE A 112 -5.10 -11.06 -2.92
N PRO A 113 -6.40 -10.83 -3.21
CA PRO A 113 -7.43 -10.86 -2.18
C PRO A 113 -7.53 -12.26 -1.55
N ILE A 114 -8.02 -12.31 -0.32
CA ILE A 114 -8.44 -13.58 0.29
C ILE A 114 -9.54 -14.18 -0.59
N PRO A 115 -9.50 -15.49 -0.90
CA PRO A 115 -10.58 -16.15 -1.63
C PRO A 115 -11.94 -15.86 -0.99
N GLY A 116 -12.86 -15.34 -1.78
CA GLY A 116 -14.17 -14.90 -1.32
C GLY A 116 -15.25 -15.16 -2.36
N GLN A 117 -16.37 -14.45 -2.23
CA GLN A 117 -17.52 -14.61 -3.13
C GLN A 117 -17.23 -14.17 -4.57
N PHE A 118 -16.28 -13.26 -4.78
CA PHE A 118 -15.95 -12.71 -6.08
C PHE A 118 -14.73 -13.42 -6.69
N PRO A 119 -14.77 -13.77 -7.99
CA PRO A 119 -13.61 -14.34 -8.66
C PRO A 119 -12.47 -13.33 -8.74
N LYS A 120 -11.25 -13.82 -8.61
CA LYS A 120 -10.04 -13.04 -8.84
C LYS A 120 -10.00 -12.60 -10.31
N ALA A 121 -9.56 -11.37 -10.57
CA ALA A 121 -9.32 -10.92 -11.95
C ALA A 121 -8.24 -11.80 -12.61
N GLU A 122 -8.53 -12.31 -13.81
CA GLU A 122 -7.72 -13.36 -14.46
C GLU A 122 -6.40 -12.87 -15.06
N SER A 123 -6.08 -11.56 -15.05
CA SER A 123 -4.81 -11.10 -15.64
C SER A 123 -4.25 -9.79 -15.06
N GLY A 124 -2.92 -9.79 -14.86
CA GLY A 124 -2.10 -8.62 -14.60
C GLY A 124 -2.01 -8.16 -13.14
N TYR A 125 -0.89 -7.54 -12.78
CA TYR A 125 -0.74 -6.84 -11.49
C TYR A 125 -1.13 -5.37 -11.65
N GLY A 126 -2.33 -5.01 -11.20
CA GLY A 126 -2.91 -3.68 -11.32
C GLY A 126 -2.53 -2.78 -10.14
N PHE A 127 -2.04 -1.57 -10.42
CA PHE A 127 -1.72 -0.58 -9.38
C PHE A 127 -1.85 0.86 -9.89
N ASN A 128 -2.08 1.81 -8.98
CA ASN A 128 -2.17 3.22 -9.36
C ASN A 128 -0.80 3.75 -9.76
N THR A 129 -0.68 4.42 -10.92
CA THR A 129 0.57 5.06 -11.38
C THR A 129 1.17 5.98 -10.31
N TYR A 130 0.32 6.81 -9.69
CA TYR A 130 0.72 7.67 -8.59
C TYR A 130 0.27 7.10 -7.23
N PRO A 131 1.18 6.85 -6.28
CA PRO A 131 0.82 6.44 -4.93
C PRO A 131 0.00 7.49 -4.18
N PHE A 132 -0.88 7.06 -3.28
CA PHE A 132 -1.79 7.91 -2.50
C PHE A 132 -1.07 8.90 -1.58
N TYR A 133 0.19 8.64 -1.23
CA TYR A 133 0.99 9.56 -0.43
C TYR A 133 1.60 10.71 -1.23
N THR A 134 1.63 10.63 -2.56
CA THR A 134 2.21 11.65 -3.44
C THR A 134 1.20 12.74 -3.75
N LEU A 135 1.68 13.96 -4.00
CA LEU A 135 0.83 15.04 -4.49
C LEU A 135 0.39 14.81 -5.94
N ALA A 136 1.17 14.05 -6.73
CA ALA A 136 0.86 13.73 -8.12
C ALA A 136 -0.46 12.97 -8.26
N TYR A 137 -0.79 12.09 -7.30
CA TYR A 137 -2.10 11.43 -7.23
C TYR A 137 -3.26 12.43 -7.14
N TYR A 138 -3.12 13.50 -6.34
CA TYR A 138 -4.17 14.51 -6.19
C TYR A 138 -4.13 15.57 -7.29
N ALA A 139 -3.01 15.73 -7.99
CA ALA A 139 -2.87 16.68 -9.08
C ALA A 139 -3.22 16.07 -10.45
N ASP A 140 -3.58 14.78 -10.50
CA ASP A 140 -3.73 13.99 -11.74
C ASP A 140 -2.49 14.14 -12.66
N GLY A 141 -1.30 14.15 -12.05
CA GLY A 141 -0.01 14.37 -12.73
C GLY A 141 0.29 15.83 -13.13
N ARG A 142 -0.56 16.80 -12.75
CA ARG A 142 -0.47 18.21 -13.14
C ARG A 142 0.00 19.11 -11.98
N ASN A 143 -0.47 20.36 -11.94
CA ASN A 143 -0.05 21.41 -11.02
C ASN A 143 -0.10 21.00 -9.54
N TYR A 144 1.07 20.92 -8.89
CA TYR A 144 1.24 20.48 -7.50
C TYR A 144 0.53 21.35 -6.47
N ILE A 145 0.32 22.64 -6.73
CA ILE A 145 -0.44 23.54 -5.83
C ILE A 145 -1.91 23.11 -5.78
N LYS A 146 -2.50 22.80 -6.94
CA LYS A 146 -3.86 22.23 -7.01
C LYS A 146 -3.94 20.89 -6.29
N GLY A 147 -2.89 20.07 -6.38
CA GLY A 147 -2.78 18.80 -5.66
C GLY A 147 -2.85 18.95 -4.13
N ILE A 148 -2.23 19.99 -3.56
CA ILE A 148 -2.32 20.27 -2.11
C ILE A 148 -3.76 20.59 -1.71
N VAL A 149 -4.43 21.49 -2.44
CA VAL A 149 -5.82 21.88 -2.16
C VAL A 149 -6.77 20.68 -2.28
N LYS A 150 -6.64 19.88 -3.34
CA LYS A 150 -7.47 18.68 -3.54
C LYS A 150 -7.25 17.68 -2.41
N LYS A 151 -6.00 17.41 -2.01
CA LYS A 151 -5.66 16.52 -0.89
C LYS A 151 -6.31 16.93 0.43
N LEU A 152 -6.34 18.23 0.72
CA LEU A 152 -6.98 18.76 1.94
C LEU A 152 -8.50 18.67 1.90
N ARG A 153 -9.11 18.79 0.72
CA ARG A 153 -10.56 18.70 0.52
C ARG A 153 -11.07 17.26 0.38
N THR A 154 -10.20 16.29 0.11
CA THR A 154 -10.57 14.87 0.00
C THR A 154 -11.06 14.36 1.36
N ASN A 155 -12.35 14.05 1.43
CA ASN A 155 -13.00 13.51 2.62
C ASN A 155 -13.19 12.00 2.46
N ASP A 156 -12.51 11.22 3.30
CA ASP A 156 -12.65 9.76 3.37
C ASP A 156 -13.28 9.32 4.70
N ASN A 157 -13.85 10.25 5.48
CA ASN A 157 -14.23 10.00 6.88
C ASN A 157 -15.31 8.93 7.02
N GLU A 158 -16.28 8.88 6.10
CA GLU A 158 -17.33 7.86 6.16
C GLU A 158 -16.72 6.45 6.01
N ILE A 159 -15.91 6.24 4.97
CA ILE A 159 -15.25 4.96 4.70
C ILE A 159 -14.26 4.61 5.82
N LEU A 160 -13.50 5.58 6.33
CA LEU A 160 -12.61 5.38 7.48
C LEU A 160 -13.36 5.00 8.75
N THR A 161 -14.55 5.56 8.97
CA THR A 161 -15.40 5.19 10.11
C THR A 161 -15.86 3.74 9.98
N LYS A 162 -16.27 3.32 8.77
CA LYS A 162 -16.61 1.92 8.48
C LYS A 162 -15.41 0.99 8.73
N LEU A 163 -14.21 1.35 8.25
CA LEU A 163 -12.98 0.57 8.43
C LEU A 163 -12.55 0.42 9.90
N ARG A 164 -12.77 1.44 10.73
CA ARG A 164 -12.45 1.44 12.17
C ARG A 164 -13.48 0.69 13.01
N THR A 165 -14.67 0.46 12.48
CA THR A 165 -15.73 -0.22 13.23
C THR A 165 -15.44 -1.71 13.21
N VAL A 166 -14.96 -2.23 14.34
CA VAL A 166 -14.88 -3.66 14.60
C VAL A 166 -16.25 -4.09 15.13
N ILE A 167 -16.90 -5.05 14.45
CA ILE A 167 -18.07 -5.76 15.00
C ILE A 167 -17.55 -6.93 15.82
#